data_AF-A0A0R3X1A1-F1
#
_entry.id   AF-A0A0R3X1A1-F1
#
_cell.length_a   1.000
_cell.length_b   1.000
_cell.length_c   1.000
_cell.angle_alpha   90.00
_cell.angle_beta   90.00
_cell.angle_gamma   90.00
#
_symmetry.space_group_name_H-M   'P 1'
#
loop_
_entity.id
_entity.type
_entity.pdbx_description
1 polymer ?
#
loop_
_entity_poly.entity_id
_entity_poly.type
_entity_poly.pdbx_seq_one_letter_code
_entity_poly.pdbx_strand_id
1 'polypeptide(L)'
;MGVGGAMLQLGRFHQLFRPVVQTVKRHSHEEIKVYYRDHTHFDEKSERAFRISSTIFWAWISYHFINNWEVLIGHDPHPKRESFTDAELGVE
;
A
#
# COMPACT_ATOMS: atom_id res chain seq x y z
N MET A 1 -48.11 -9.23 -51.83
CA MET A 1 -48.78 -9.65 -50.57
C MET A 1 -48.03 -10.86 -50.04
N GLY A 2 -47.13 -10.82 -49.04
CA GLY A 2 -46.92 -9.83 -47.99
C GLY A 2 -47.34 -10.38 -46.63
N VAL A 3 -46.79 -11.52 -46.17
CA VAL A 3 -47.03 -12.01 -44.79
C VAL A 3 -45.80 -12.68 -44.14
N GLY A 4 -44.78 -13.10 -44.88
CA GLY A 4 -43.65 -13.86 -44.30
C GLY A 4 -42.54 -13.05 -43.61
N GLY A 5 -42.56 -11.71 -43.69
CA GLY A 5 -41.45 -10.87 -43.22
C GLY A 5 -41.58 -10.32 -41.79
N ALA A 6 -42.78 -10.34 -41.21
CA ALA A 6 -43.06 -9.64 -39.95
C ALA A 6 -42.66 -10.45 -38.69
N MET A 7 -42.59 -11.78 -38.77
CA MET A 7 -42.27 -12.62 -37.60
C MET A 7 -40.77 -12.70 -37.29
N LEU A 8 -39.90 -12.52 -38.29
CA LEU A 8 -38.44 -12.61 -38.12
C LEU A 8 -37.80 -11.35 -37.54
N GLN A 9 -38.53 -10.24 -37.45
CA GLN A 9 -38.00 -8.98 -36.88
C GLN A 9 -38.32 -8.79 -35.40
N LEU A 10 -39.35 -9.45 -34.85
CA LEU A 10 -39.67 -9.34 -33.42
C LEU A 10 -38.70 -10.12 -32.51
N GLY A 11 -38.02 -11.15 -33.04
CA GLY A 11 -37.03 -11.93 -32.26
C GLY A 11 -35.71 -11.20 -31.99
N ARG A 12 -35.36 -10.18 -32.78
CA ARG A 12 -34.08 -9.45 -32.64
C ARG A 12 -34.15 -8.25 -31.68
N PHE A 13 -35.33 -7.68 -31.45
CA PHE A 13 -35.48 -6.55 -30.53
C PHE A 13 -35.50 -6.95 -29.06
N HIS A 14 -35.86 -8.20 -28.73
CA HIS A 14 -35.83 -8.69 -27.35
C HIS A 14 -34.41 -8.86 -26.77
N GLN A 15 -33.37 -8.89 -27.61
CA GLN A 15 -31.98 -8.97 -27.17
C GLN A 15 -31.37 -7.61 -26.80
N LEU A 16 -31.98 -6.49 -27.23
CA LEU A 16 -31.52 -5.14 -26.91
C LEU A 16 -32.01 -4.66 -25.54
N PHE A 17 -33.10 -5.23 -25.04
CA PHE A 17 -33.65 -4.94 -23.72
C PHE A 17 -33.34 -6.06 -22.73
N ARG A 18 -32.08 -6.51 -22.67
CA ARG A 18 -31.63 -7.17 -21.44
C ARG A 18 -31.58 -6.07 -20.38
N PRO A 19 -32.40 -6.12 -19.33
CA PRO A 19 -32.19 -5.21 -18.22
C PRO A 19 -30.78 -5.51 -17.71
N VAL A 20 -29.89 -4.54 -17.92
CA VAL A 20 -28.61 -4.47 -17.23
C VAL A 20 -28.98 -4.17 -15.79
N VAL A 21 -29.45 -5.19 -15.08
CA VAL A 21 -29.43 -5.18 -13.63
C VAL A 21 -27.95 -5.30 -13.29
N GLN A 22 -27.25 -4.17 -13.42
CA GLN A 22 -26.05 -3.93 -12.66
C GLN A 22 -26.51 -4.00 -11.21
N THR A 23 -26.50 -5.20 -10.65
CA THR A 23 -26.42 -5.35 -9.20
C THR A 23 -25.22 -4.50 -8.82
N VAL A 24 -25.47 -3.37 -8.17
CA VAL A 24 -24.42 -2.57 -7.57
C VAL A 24 -23.71 -3.55 -6.63
N LYS A 25 -22.56 -4.08 -7.08
CA LYS A 25 -21.67 -4.83 -6.20
C LYS A 25 -21.21 -3.80 -5.18
N ARG A 26 -21.92 -3.74 -4.06
CA ARG A 26 -21.51 -2.95 -2.91
C ARG A 26 -20.16 -3.51 -2.49
N HIS A 27 -19.09 -2.78 -2.82
CA HIS A 27 -17.73 -3.03 -2.36
C HIS A 27 -17.57 -2.81 -0.84
N SER A 28 -18.67 -2.73 -0.08
CA SER A 28 -18.64 -2.33 1.32
C SER A 28 -18.15 -3.44 2.25
N HIS A 29 -18.13 -4.70 1.81
CA HIS A 29 -17.55 -5.81 2.57
C HIS A 29 -16.99 -6.84 1.59
N GLU A 30 -15.69 -6.76 1.29
CA GLU A 30 -14.96 -8.00 0.99
C GLU A 30 -15.15 -8.88 2.23
N GLU A 31 -15.85 -10.01 2.07
CA GLU A 31 -16.11 -10.95 3.16
C GLU A 31 -14.78 -11.30 3.84
N ILE A 32 -14.58 -10.79 5.06
CA ILE A 32 -13.48 -11.21 5.92
C ILE A 32 -13.75 -12.68 6.22
N LYS A 33 -13.13 -13.57 5.44
CA LYS A 33 -13.26 -15.01 5.63
C LYS A 33 -12.52 -15.37 6.92
N VAL A 34 -13.28 -15.65 7.97
CA VAL A 34 -12.75 -16.11 9.25
C VAL A 34 -12.51 -17.60 9.15
N TYR A 35 -11.24 -18.01 9.25
CA TYR A 35 -10.85 -19.42 9.25
C TYR A 35 -10.52 -19.87 10.67
N TYR A 36 -10.99 -21.06 11.06
CA TYR A 36 -10.64 -21.68 12.35
C TYR A 36 -9.62 -22.79 12.10
N ARG A 37 -8.46 -22.71 12.78
CA ARG A 37 -7.31 -23.64 12.68
C ARG A 37 -6.61 -23.75 11.31
N ASP A 38 -7.15 -23.13 10.27
CA ASP A 38 -6.53 -23.11 8.93
C ASP A 38 -5.65 -21.86 8.74
N HIS A 39 -4.70 -21.95 7.81
CA HIS A 39 -3.76 -20.84 7.54
C HIS A 39 -4.54 -19.61 7.05
N THR A 40 -4.23 -18.44 7.61
CA THR A 40 -4.86 -17.17 7.24
C THR A 40 -4.75 -16.96 5.73
N HIS A 41 -5.87 -16.68 5.07
CA HIS A 41 -5.88 -16.39 3.64
C HIS A 41 -5.11 -15.09 3.38
N PHE A 42 -3.97 -15.20 2.71
CA PHE A 42 -3.18 -14.05 2.27
C PHE A 42 -3.84 -13.43 1.05
N ASP A 43 -4.19 -12.15 1.13
CA ASP A 43 -4.60 -11.40 -0.05
C ASP A 43 -3.36 -11.01 -0.86
N GLU A 44 -3.23 -11.57 -2.06
CA GLU A 44 -2.10 -11.34 -2.97
C GLU A 44 -1.88 -9.84 -3.26
N LYS A 45 -2.95 -9.04 -3.27
CA LYS A 45 -2.85 -7.59 -3.49
C LYS A 45 -2.21 -6.91 -2.30
N SER A 46 -2.66 -7.23 -1.09
CA SER A 46 -2.07 -6.73 0.15
C SER A 46 -0.59 -7.13 0.28
N GLU A 47 -0.23 -8.36 -0.10
CA GLU A 47 1.15 -8.83 -0.05
C GLU A 47 2.04 -8.08 -1.05
N ARG A 48 1.55 -7.87 -2.27
CA ARG A 48 2.26 -7.07 -3.29
C ARG A 48 2.43 -5.62 -2.84
N ALA A 49 1.39 -5.03 -2.28
CA ALA A 49 1.45 -3.67 -1.75
C ALA A 49 2.46 -3.57 -0.60
N PHE A 50 2.46 -4.56 0.31
CA PHE A 50 3.42 -4.64 1.42
C PHE A 50 4.87 -4.77 0.93
N ARG A 51 5.13 -5.61 -0.09
CA ARG A 51 6.48 -5.75 -0.66
C ARG A 51 6.98 -4.43 -1.25
N ILE A 52 6.12 -3.71 -1.96
CA ILE A 52 6.48 -2.42 -2.57
C ILE A 52 6.71 -1.37 -1.48
N SER A 53 5.80 -1.26 -0.51
CA SER A 53 5.93 -0.28 0.58
C SER A 53 7.15 -0.55 1.45
N SER A 54 7.42 -1.82 1.76
CA SER A 54 8.62 -2.24 2.50
C SER A 54 9.89 -1.88 1.75
N THR A 55 9.93 -2.10 0.42
CA THR A 55 11.09 -1.73 -0.41
C THR A 55 11.32 -0.22 -0.42
N ILE A 56 10.25 0.58 -0.57
CA ILE A 56 10.34 2.05 -0.54
C ILE A 56 10.82 2.54 0.83
N PHE A 57 10.28 1.97 1.90
CA PHE A 57 10.65 2.32 3.27
C PHE A 57 12.13 2.05 3.54
N TRP A 58 12.63 0.87 3.17
CA TRP A 58 14.04 0.54 3.33
C TRP A 58 14.96 1.36 2.42
N ALA A 59 14.53 1.65 1.19
CA ALA A 59 15.26 2.55 0.31
C ALA A 59 15.38 3.95 0.90
N TRP A 60 14.29 4.46 1.50
CA TRP A 60 14.27 5.76 2.17
C TRP A 60 15.20 5.82 3.39
N ILE A 61 15.14 4.81 4.25
CA ILE A 61 16.05 4.70 5.41
C ILE A 61 17.50 4.67 4.94
N SER A 62 17.80 3.83 3.95
CA SER A 62 19.17 3.68 3.44
C SER A 62 19.67 4.99 2.81
N TYR A 63 18.82 5.68 2.06
CA TYR A 63 19.12 6.99 1.48
C TYR A 63 19.43 8.02 2.57
N HIS A 64 18.62 8.09 3.64
CA HIS A 64 18.88 9.01 4.75
C HIS A 64 20.11 8.64 5.56
N PHE A 65 20.39 7.35 5.72
CA PHE A 65 21.59 6.90 6.42
C PHE A 65 22.86 7.29 5.67
N ILE A 66 22.86 7.22 4.33
CA ILE A 66 24.01 7.60 3.51
C ILE A 66 24.18 9.13 3.47
N ASN A 67 23.10 9.87 3.25
CA ASN A 67 23.20 11.31 3.01
C ASN A 67 23.21 12.14 4.30
N ASN A 68 22.56 11.67 5.37
CA ASN A 68 22.41 12.38 6.63
C ASN A 68 22.95 11.54 7.80
N TRP A 69 24.07 10.85 7.60
CA TRP A 69 24.69 10.01 8.63
C TRP A 69 25.00 10.78 9.93
N GLU A 70 25.30 12.07 9.81
CA GLU A 70 25.62 12.96 10.92
C GLU A 70 24.46 13.12 11.92
N VAL A 71 23.21 13.02 11.45
CA VAL A 71 22.02 13.09 12.32
C VAL A 71 21.93 11.86 13.23
N LEU A 72 22.46 10.71 12.78
CA LEU A 72 22.46 9.47 13.55
C LEU A 72 23.67 9.34 14.48
N ILE A 73 24.84 9.77 14.03
CA ILE A 73 26.11 9.58 14.75
C ILE A 73 26.45 10.80 15.62
N GLY A 74 25.90 11.96 15.32
CA GLY A 74 26.22 13.23 15.94
C GLY A 74 27.02 14.11 14.98
N HIS A 75 26.61 15.37 14.86
CA HIS A 75 27.28 16.35 13.98
C HIS A 75 28.66 16.72 14.50
N ASP A 76 28.78 16.95 15.81
CA ASP A 76 30.01 17.43 16.42
C ASP A 76 30.63 16.37 17.34
N PRO A 77 31.97 16.25 17.36
CA PRO A 77 32.66 15.37 18.29
C PRO A 77 32.44 15.86 19.72
N HIS A 78 31.98 14.97 20.60
CA HIS A 78 31.86 15.30 22.01
C HIS A 78 33.25 15.42 22.65
N PRO A 79 33.62 16.56 23.25
CA PRO A 79 34.94 16.74 23.83
C PRO A 79 35.15 15.79 25.00
N LYS A 80 36.37 15.26 25.13
CA LYS A 80 36.74 14.40 26.26
C LYS A 80 36.88 15.27 27.50
N ARG A 81 36.39 14.79 28.64
CA ARG A 81 36.44 15.56 29.91
C ARG A 81 37.87 15.90 30.34
N GLU A 82 38.82 15.06 29.97
CA GLU A 82 40.25 15.22 30.28
C GLU A 82 40.95 16.29 29.42
N SER A 83 40.31 16.77 28.33
CA SER A 83 40.89 17.84 27.52
C SER A 83 40.64 19.23 28.09
N PHE A 84 39.78 19.37 29.09
CA PHE A 84 39.57 20.63 29.79
C PHE A 84 40.70 20.83 30.79
N THR A 85 41.33 22.00 30.75
CA THR A 85 42.41 22.31 31.68
C THR A 85 41.85 22.74 33.04
N ASP A 86 42.55 22.44 34.13
CA ASP A 86 42.11 22.81 35.49
C ASP A 86 41.92 24.33 35.65
N ALA A 87 42.72 25.12 34.91
CA ALA A 87 42.59 26.58 34.83
C ALA A 87 41.27 27.05 34.17
N GLU A 88 40.79 26.35 33.13
CA GLU A 88 39.49 26.63 32.49
C GLU A 88 38.32 26.16 33.36
N LEU A 89 38.54 25.14 34.19
CA LEU A 89 37.57 24.61 35.14
C LEU A 89 37.51 25.39 36.46
N GLY A 90 38.43 26.35 36.67
CA GLY A 90 38.51 27.14 37.89
C GLY A 90 38.91 26.34 39.12
N VAL A 91 39.62 25.23 38.91
CA VAL A 91 40.17 24.38 39.98
C VAL A 91 41.65 24.74 40.11
N GLU A 92 41.98 25.53 41.14
CA GLU A 92 43.38 25.78 41.58
C GLU A 92 43.80 24.79 42.66
#